data_AF-A0A1G0N9S8-F1
#
_entry.id   AF-A0A1G0N9S8-F1
#
_cell.length_a   1.000
_cell.length_b   1.000
_cell.length_c   1.000
_cell.angle_alpha   90.00
_cell.angle_beta   90.00
_cell.angle_gamma   90.00
#
_symmetry.space_group_name_H-M   'P 1'
#
loop_
_entity.id
_entity.type
_entity.pdbx_description
1 polymer ?
#
loop_
_entity_poly.entity_id
_entity_poly.type
_entity_poly.pdbx_seq_one_letter_code
_entity_poly.pdbx_strand_id
1 'polypeptide(L)'
;MGKRDATELMQYKPAIASTKSMDVLNYIFYMGGHHKFMFDSENLAFHCGAAGFVSCISRPFDPTLDMAARDYESLYMSCRKQESKA
;
A
#
# COMPACT_ATOMS: atom_id res chain seq x y z
N MET A 1 5.24 -3.04 -31.74
CA MET A 1 5.68 -3.68 -30.48
C MET A 1 4.44 -3.77 -29.59
N GLY A 2 3.89 -4.96 -29.35
CA GLY A 2 2.70 -5.10 -28.48
C GLY A 2 3.07 -4.79 -27.03
N LYS A 3 2.19 -4.10 -26.29
CA LYS A 3 2.35 -3.96 -24.84
C LYS A 3 2.28 -5.35 -24.23
N ARG A 4 3.38 -5.80 -23.61
CA ARG A 4 3.38 -7.02 -22.79
C ARG A 4 2.56 -6.76 -21.53
N ASP A 5 1.82 -7.77 -21.08
CA ASP A 5 1.13 -7.71 -19.79
C ASP A 5 2.18 -7.70 -18.68
N ALA A 6 2.06 -6.79 -17.72
CA ALA A 6 3.00 -6.69 -16.60
C ALA A 6 3.09 -8.00 -15.79
N THR A 7 1.99 -8.77 -15.76
CA THR A 7 1.93 -10.07 -15.09
C THR A 7 2.83 -11.12 -15.75
N GLU A 8 3.17 -10.99 -17.03
CA GLU A 8 4.11 -11.89 -17.73
C GLU A 8 5.57 -11.72 -17.23
N LEU A 9 5.88 -10.55 -16.66
CA LEU A 9 7.21 -10.22 -16.14
C LEU A 9 7.35 -10.55 -14.64
N MET A 10 6.24 -10.74 -13.93
CA MET A 10 6.22 -11.00 -12.48
C MET A 10 6.24 -12.51 -12.19
N GLN A 11 7.38 -13.17 -12.44
CA GLN A 11 7.47 -14.64 -12.38
C GLN A 11 7.62 -15.21 -10.95
N TYR A 12 8.29 -14.50 -10.05
CA TYR A 12 8.42 -14.90 -8.65
C TYR A 12 7.15 -14.58 -7.85
N LYS A 13 6.17 -15.50 -7.92
CA LYS A 13 4.84 -15.33 -7.30
C LYS A 13 4.84 -14.92 -5.82
N PRO A 14 5.74 -15.41 -4.95
CA PRO A 14 5.72 -15.02 -3.53
C PRO A 14 5.96 -13.53 -3.26
N ALA A 15 6.56 -12.78 -4.20
CA ALA A 15 6.77 -11.34 -4.03
C ALA A 15 5.62 -10.48 -4.60
N ILE A 16 4.61 -11.08 -5.21
CA ILE A 16 3.48 -10.34 -5.79
C ILE A 16 2.50 -9.96 -4.69
N ALA A 17 2.45 -8.68 -4.33
CA ALA A 17 1.47 -8.16 -3.38
C ALA A 17 0.15 -7.76 -4.06
N SER A 18 0.21 -7.01 -5.17
CA SER A 18 -0.92 -6.65 -6.02
C SER A 18 -0.42 -6.16 -7.39
N THR A 19 -1.33 -5.72 -8.25
CA THR A 19 -1.01 -5.06 -9.53
C THR A 19 -1.03 -3.52 -9.44
N LYS A 20 -1.11 -2.94 -8.24
CA LYS A 20 -0.99 -1.49 -8.05
C LYS A 20 0.40 -1.01 -8.42
N SER A 21 0.50 0.20 -8.96
CA SER A 21 1.74 0.74 -9.53
C SER A 21 2.91 0.69 -8.55
N MET A 22 2.71 1.12 -7.29
CA MET A 22 3.75 1.05 -6.26
C MET A 22 4.10 -0.38 -5.86
N ASP A 23 3.14 -1.31 -5.86
CA ASP A 23 3.40 -2.72 -5.57
C ASP A 23 4.20 -3.40 -6.67
N VAL A 24 3.98 -3.00 -7.93
CA VAL A 24 4.82 -3.44 -9.06
C VAL A 24 6.24 -2.89 -8.94
N LEU A 25 6.41 -1.64 -8.50
CA LEU A 25 7.74 -1.10 -8.20
C LEU A 25 8.42 -1.87 -7.07
N ASN A 26 7.70 -2.09 -5.95
CA ASN A 26 8.18 -2.90 -4.84
C ASN A 26 8.60 -4.32 -5.29
N TYR A 27 7.88 -4.90 -6.26
CA TYR A 27 8.24 -6.18 -6.86
C TYR A 27 9.54 -6.11 -7.68
N ILE A 28 9.70 -5.09 -8.54
CA ILE A 28 10.89 -4.91 -9.37
C ILE A 28 12.14 -4.72 -8.49
N PHE A 29 12.01 -3.96 -7.41
CA PHE A 29 13.07 -3.70 -6.44
C PHE A 29 13.11 -4.73 -5.30
N TYR A 30 12.45 -5.89 -5.46
CA TYR A 30 12.38 -6.90 -4.42
C TYR A 30 13.78 -7.44 -4.10
N MET A 31 14.34 -7.01 -2.97
CA MET A 31 15.67 -7.43 -2.51
C MET A 31 15.61 -8.72 -1.67
N GLY A 32 14.93 -9.77 -2.15
CA GLY A 32 14.87 -11.06 -1.43
C GLY A 32 14.26 -10.98 -0.03
N GLY A 33 13.31 -10.06 0.19
CA GLY A 33 12.70 -9.79 1.50
C GLY A 33 13.44 -8.76 2.37
N HIS A 34 14.58 -8.22 1.92
CA HIS A 34 15.30 -7.18 2.63
C HIS A 34 14.77 -5.76 2.39
N HIS A 35 13.97 -5.55 1.33
CA HIS A 35 13.40 -4.24 1.02
C HIS A 35 12.16 -3.97 1.87
N LYS A 36 12.14 -2.82 2.55
CA LYS A 36 11.02 -2.34 3.34
C LYS A 36 10.02 -1.71 2.37
N PHE A 37 8.97 -2.45 2.08
CA PHE A 37 7.81 -2.09 1.27
C PHE A 37 7.47 -0.59 1.29
N MET A 38 7.41 0.07 0.14
CA MET A 38 6.98 1.47 0.03
C MET A 38 5.48 1.60 -0.19
N PHE A 39 4.92 2.72 0.24
CA PHE A 39 3.51 3.03 0.08
C PHE A 39 3.30 4.34 -0.69
N ASP A 40 2.26 4.36 -1.51
CA ASP A 40 1.56 5.57 -1.94
C ASP A 40 0.11 5.51 -1.41
N SER A 41 -0.69 6.53 -1.72
CA SER A 41 -2.08 6.57 -1.28
C SER A 41 -2.93 5.44 -1.89
N GLU A 42 -2.61 4.97 -3.09
CA GLU A 42 -3.38 3.95 -3.79
C GLU A 42 -3.12 2.56 -3.23
N ASN A 43 -1.86 2.14 -3.13
CA ASN A 43 -1.53 0.82 -2.63
C ASN A 43 -1.83 0.69 -1.13
N LEU A 44 -1.64 1.75 -0.34
CA LEU A 44 -1.99 1.75 1.08
C LEU A 44 -3.50 1.55 1.26
N ALA A 45 -4.34 2.27 0.50
CA ALA A 45 -5.78 2.10 0.56
C ALA A 45 -6.23 0.70 0.13
N PHE A 46 -5.61 0.14 -0.92
CA PHE A 46 -5.86 -1.23 -1.37
C PHE A 46 -5.56 -2.25 -0.27
N HIS A 47 -4.38 -2.17 0.37
CA HIS A 47 -3.97 -3.09 1.42
C HIS A 47 -4.84 -2.95 2.69
N CYS A 48 -5.21 -1.72 3.06
CA CYS A 48 -6.18 -1.51 4.14
C CYS A 48 -7.55 -2.14 3.81
N GLY A 49 -8.04 -1.98 2.58
CA GLY A 49 -9.27 -2.64 2.13
C GLY A 49 -9.19 -4.17 2.22
N ALA A 50 -8.08 -4.76 1.74
CA ALA A 50 -7.84 -6.20 1.84
C ALA A 50 -7.75 -6.70 3.29
N ALA A 51 -7.34 -5.85 4.24
CA ALA A 51 -7.33 -6.13 5.67
C ALA A 51 -8.72 -6.00 6.35
N GLY A 52 -9.77 -5.65 5.61
CA GLY A 52 -11.16 -5.60 6.09
C GLY A 52 -11.65 -4.21 6.51
N PHE A 53 -10.94 -3.14 6.16
CA PHE A 53 -11.48 -1.78 6.30
C PHE A 53 -12.43 -1.47 5.14
N VAL A 54 -13.54 -0.78 5.42
CA VAL A 54 -14.58 -0.45 4.43
C VAL A 54 -14.47 0.97 3.89
N SER A 55 -13.64 1.80 4.50
CA SER A 55 -13.33 3.15 4.04
C SER A 55 -11.87 3.42 4.39
N CYS A 56 -11.07 3.86 3.40
CA CYS A 56 -9.67 4.20 3.55
C CYS A 56 -9.44 5.53 2.82
N ILE A 57 -9.19 6.61 3.56
CA ILE A 57 -9.11 7.97 3.02
C ILE A 57 -7.81 8.60 3.50
N SER A 58 -7.03 9.16 2.56
CA SER A 58 -5.83 9.92 2.90
C SER A 58 -6.20 11.12 3.77
N ARG A 59 -5.37 11.41 4.78
CA ARG A 59 -5.55 12.55 5.68
C ARG A 59 -4.24 13.32 5.84
N PRO A 60 -4.28 14.61 6.20
CA PRO A 60 -3.09 15.34 6.61
C PRO A 60 -2.57 14.83 7.97
N PHE A 61 -1.36 15.26 8.31
CA PHE A 61 -0.77 15.13 9.65
C PHE A 61 -1.70 15.74 10.71
N ASP A 62 -1.85 15.04 11.83
CA ASP A 62 -2.59 15.50 13.00
C ASP A 62 -1.64 15.51 14.21
N PRO A 63 -1.26 16.68 14.76
CA PRO A 63 -0.32 16.77 15.89
C PRO A 63 -0.84 16.14 17.18
N THR A 64 -2.14 15.82 17.27
CA THR A 64 -2.74 15.15 18.43
C THR A 64 -2.63 13.62 18.36
N LEU A 65 -2.34 13.08 17.18
CA LEU A 65 -2.28 11.63 16.92
C LEU A 65 -0.90 11.19 16.42
N ASP A 66 -0.25 12.03 15.61
CA ASP A 66 0.96 11.70 14.86
C ASP A 66 2.20 12.32 15.51
N MET A 67 3.35 11.66 15.32
CA MET A 67 4.63 12.14 15.84
C MET A 67 5.31 13.02 14.79
N ALA A 68 5.56 14.29 15.12
CA ALA A 68 6.25 15.23 14.22
C ALA A 68 7.62 14.72 13.72
N ALA A 69 8.35 13.97 14.56
CA ALA A 69 9.62 13.35 14.17
C ALA A 69 9.51 12.31 13.05
N ARG A 70 8.29 11.83 12.74
CA ARG A 70 8.01 10.88 11.66
C ARG A 70 7.28 11.52 10.48
N ASP A 71 7.03 12.82 10.49
CA ASP A 71 6.21 13.44 9.45
C ASP A 71 6.87 13.45 8.07
N TYR A 72 8.20 13.60 8.06
CA TYR A 72 8.99 13.50 6.85
C TYR A 72 8.85 12.11 6.21
N GLU A 73 8.49 12.09 4.92
CA GLU A 73 8.29 10.88 4.10
C GLU A 73 7.20 9.92 4.62
N SER A 74 6.28 10.40 5.44
CA SER A 74 5.11 9.63 5.88
C SER A 74 3.85 9.92 5.07
N LEU A 75 2.95 8.94 5.07
CA LEU A 75 1.59 9.04 4.57
C LEU A 75 0.63 8.67 5.70
N TYR A 76 -0.51 9.35 5.77
CA TYR A 76 -1.52 9.10 6.79
C TYR A 76 -2.85 8.73 6.14
N MET A 77 -3.47 7.68 6.69
CA MET A 77 -4.75 7.15 6.21
C MET A 77 -5.72 7.04 7.38
N SER A 78 -6.94 7.53 7.19
CA SER A 78 -8.07 7.26 8.08
C SER A 78 -8.84 6.05 7.57
N CYS A 79 -9.00 5.03 8.41
CA CYS A 79 -9.65 3.78 8.05
C CYS A 79 -10.82 3.46 8.98
N ARG A 80 -11.97 3.05 8.41
CA ARG A 80 -13.15 2.61 9.18
C ARG A 80 -13.43 1.14 8.96
N LYS A 81 -13.77 0.41 10.01
CA LYS A 81 -14.37 -0.94 9.90
C LYS A 81 -15.88 -0.82 9.70
N GLN A 82 -16.50 -1.87 9.18
CA GLN A 82 -17.96 -1.95 9.20
C GLN A 82 -18.40 -2.11 10.65
N GLU A 83 -19.32 -1.27 11.10
CA GLU A 83 -19.96 -1.51 12.39
C GLU A 83 -20.77 -2.81 12.28
N SER A 84 -20.54 -3.72 13.22
CA SER A 84 -21.40 -4.88 13.40
C SER A 84 -22.79 -4.36 13.72
N LYS A 85 -23.82 -4.75 12.96
CA LYS A 85 -25.19 -4.56 13.45
C LYS A 85 -25.32 -5.38 14.73
N ALA A 86 -25.60 -4.72 15.84
CA ALA A 86 -25.93 -5.33 17.12
C ALA A 86 -27.21 -6.18 17.01
#